data_AF-A0A421G6N0-F1
#
_entry.id   AF-A0A421G6N0-F1
#
_cell.length_a   1.000
_cell.length_b   1.000
_cell.length_c   1.000
_cell.angle_alpha   90.00
_cell.angle_beta   90.00
_cell.angle_gamma   90.00
#
_symmetry.space_group_name_H-M   'P 1'
#
loop_
_entity.id
_entity.type
_entity.pdbx_description
1 polymer ?
#
loop_
_entity_poly.entity_id
_entity_poly.type
_entity_poly.pdbx_seq_one_letter_code
_entity_poly.pdbx_strand_id
1 'polypeptide(L)'
;MDHIVHNNGTLNYCVRWDSTDKLSKSMASKFQDALTRHGWSDTSACKSEPFDVFLQPKKGLDGGFGYDYGQAVNQEDMLANIDGDQLTIIAHEIGHGFGLPDFYEANEQPGTDFPNCLMKAGSSMTVTDSDGWMLRRVLEHLKPRYNF
;
A
#
# COMPACT_ATOMS: atom_id res chain seq x y z
N MET A 1 4.11 -10.62 3.50
CA MET A 1 4.60 -11.75 2.67
C MET A 1 3.84 -13.05 2.95
N ASP A 2 3.59 -13.40 4.21
CA ASP A 2 2.89 -14.64 4.59
C ASP A 2 1.56 -14.83 3.85
N HIS A 3 0.70 -13.80 3.81
CA HIS A 3 -0.58 -13.83 3.11
C HIS A 3 -0.44 -14.17 1.61
N ILE A 4 0.56 -13.62 0.92
CA ILE A 4 0.79 -13.86 -0.51
C ILE A 4 1.17 -15.32 -0.74
N VAL A 5 2.05 -15.88 0.09
CA VAL A 5 2.48 -17.28 -0.03
C VAL A 5 1.33 -18.22 0.31
N HIS A 6 0.61 -17.95 1.41
CA HIS A 6 -0.53 -18.74 1.85
C HIS A 6 -1.64 -18.81 0.79
N ASN A 7 -1.92 -17.69 0.12
CA ASN A 7 -2.99 -17.56 -0.85
C ASN A 7 -2.50 -17.73 -2.31
N ASN A 8 -1.34 -18.35 -2.54
CA ASN A 8 -0.81 -18.66 -3.88
C ASN A 8 -0.74 -17.44 -4.82
N GLY A 9 -0.28 -16.30 -4.30
CA GLY A 9 -0.07 -15.08 -5.05
C GLY A 9 -1.30 -14.16 -5.14
N THR A 10 -2.41 -14.50 -4.50
CA THR A 10 -3.56 -13.59 -4.37
C THR A 10 -3.60 -12.96 -2.98
N LEU A 11 -4.25 -11.82 -2.88
CA LEU A 11 -4.59 -11.17 -1.62
C LEU A 11 -6.09 -10.85 -1.65
N ASN A 12 -6.76 -10.89 -0.51
CA ASN A 12 -8.09 -10.35 -0.33
C ASN A 12 -7.99 -9.04 0.45
N TYR A 13 -8.39 -7.98 -0.22
CA TYR A 13 -8.17 -6.61 0.18
C TYR A 13 -9.47 -6.02 0.71
N CYS A 14 -9.50 -5.60 1.96
CA CYS A 14 -10.68 -4.98 2.54
C CYS A 14 -10.58 -3.45 2.60
N VAL A 15 -11.65 -2.74 2.25
CA VAL A 15 -11.76 -1.30 2.53
C VAL A 15 -12.55 -1.02 3.80
N ARG A 16 -11.93 -0.29 4.74
CA ARG A 16 -12.55 0.28 5.94
C ARG A 16 -12.81 1.77 5.74
N TRP A 17 -14.04 2.08 5.34
CA TRP A 17 -14.46 3.47 5.12
C TRP A 17 -14.97 4.09 6.42
N ASP A 18 -14.14 4.93 7.07
CA ASP A 18 -14.48 5.57 8.34
C ASP A 18 -15.23 6.90 8.19
N SER A 19 -15.20 7.51 7.00
CA SER A 19 -15.82 8.80 6.77
C SER A 19 -17.34 8.73 6.68
N THR A 20 -18.01 9.72 7.28
CA THR A 20 -19.45 9.93 7.14
C THR A 20 -19.81 10.66 5.84
N ASP A 21 -18.82 11.16 5.11
CA ASP A 21 -19.05 11.81 3.81
C ASP A 21 -19.52 10.80 2.78
N LYS A 22 -20.53 11.20 2.01
CA LYS A 22 -21.04 10.38 0.91
C LYS A 22 -20.25 10.70 -0.35
N LEU A 23 -19.61 9.67 -0.91
CA LEU A 23 -19.04 9.77 -2.24
C LEU A 23 -20.14 10.02 -3.28
N SER A 24 -19.83 10.84 -4.28
CA SER A 24 -20.66 10.90 -5.49
C SER A 24 -20.63 9.55 -6.20
N LYS A 25 -21.65 9.25 -7.01
CA LYS A 25 -21.69 7.99 -7.78
C LYS A 25 -20.46 7.83 -8.68
N SER A 26 -19.98 8.92 -9.29
CA SER A 26 -18.79 8.90 -10.14
C SER A 26 -17.53 8.59 -9.35
N MET A 27 -17.37 9.20 -8.17
CA MET A 27 -16.20 8.95 -7.32
C MET A 27 -16.22 7.52 -6.76
N ALA A 28 -17.38 7.04 -6.33
CA ALA A 28 -17.53 5.65 -5.88
C ALA A 28 -17.19 4.64 -6.98
N SER A 29 -17.56 4.92 -8.24
CA SER A 29 -17.19 4.08 -9.39
C SER A 29 -15.68 4.05 -9.59
N LYS A 30 -15.02 5.22 -9.58
CA LYS A 30 -13.55 5.30 -9.73
C LYS A 30 -12.82 4.55 -8.63
N PHE A 31 -13.30 4.68 -7.40
CA PHE A 31 -12.76 3.96 -6.25
C PHE A 31 -12.93 2.44 -6.42
N GLN A 32 -14.11 1.99 -6.85
CA GLN A 32 -14.35 0.58 -7.17
C GLN A 32 -13.41 0.08 -8.28
N ASP A 33 -13.21 0.87 -9.33
CA ASP A 33 -12.32 0.52 -10.44
C ASP A 33 -10.86 0.42 -9.97
N ALA A 34 -10.40 1.35 -9.12
CA ALA A 34 -9.06 1.30 -8.53
C ALA A 34 -8.84 0.04 -7.69
N LEU A 35 -9.82 -0.36 -6.88
CA LEU A 35 -9.75 -1.58 -6.05
C LEU A 35 -9.80 -2.87 -6.86
N THR A 36 -10.61 -2.89 -7.92
CA THR A 36 -10.85 -4.12 -8.71
C THR A 36 -9.88 -4.30 -9.87
N ARG A 37 -9.08 -3.28 -10.20
CA ARG A 37 -8.05 -3.35 -11.26
C ARG A 37 -7.14 -4.56 -11.14
N HIS A 38 -6.87 -5.00 -9.90
CA HIS A 38 -6.03 -6.15 -9.61
C HIS A 38 -6.81 -7.41 -9.21
N GLY A 39 -8.15 -7.37 -9.13
CA GLY A 39 -9.02 -8.53 -8.91
C GLY A 39 -8.99 -9.11 -7.50
N TRP A 40 -8.47 -8.35 -6.54
CA TRP A 40 -8.07 -8.83 -5.20
C TRP A 40 -8.86 -8.18 -4.06
N SER A 41 -9.91 -7.43 -4.33
CA SER A 41 -10.58 -6.61 -3.31
C SER A 41 -11.98 -7.10 -2.93
N ASP A 42 -12.21 -7.31 -1.63
CA ASP A 42 -13.52 -7.47 -1.02
C ASP A 42 -14.03 -6.11 -0.49
N THR A 43 -15.09 -5.60 -1.11
CA THR A 43 -15.73 -4.33 -0.75
C THR A 43 -16.85 -4.48 0.28
N SER A 44 -16.98 -5.65 0.94
CA SER A 44 -18.05 -5.94 1.91
C SER A 44 -17.99 -5.14 3.22
N ALA A 45 -17.11 -4.14 3.33
CA ALA A 45 -16.76 -3.44 4.56
C ALA A 45 -16.17 -4.37 5.64
N CYS A 46 -15.33 -5.31 5.22
CA CYS A 46 -14.65 -6.31 6.05
C CYS A 46 -15.61 -7.19 6.85
N LYS A 47 -16.80 -7.47 6.31
CA LYS A 47 -17.78 -8.32 6.99
C LYS A 47 -17.46 -9.80 6.81
N SER A 48 -16.70 -10.16 5.77
CA SER A 48 -16.10 -11.48 5.60
C SER A 48 -14.80 -11.54 6.39
N GLU A 49 -14.71 -12.50 7.32
CA GLU A 49 -13.44 -12.96 7.88
C GLU A 49 -13.07 -14.27 7.17
N PRO A 50 -11.86 -14.44 6.63
CA PRO A 50 -10.66 -13.60 6.77
C PRO A 50 -10.34 -12.73 5.53
N PHE A 51 -9.85 -11.50 5.74
CA PHE A 51 -9.15 -10.68 4.72
C PHE A 51 -7.65 -10.62 5.01
N ASP A 52 -6.82 -10.33 4.00
CA ASP A 52 -5.36 -10.33 4.14
C ASP A 52 -4.78 -8.95 4.43
N VAL A 53 -5.36 -7.92 3.79
CA VAL A 53 -4.86 -6.55 3.86
C VAL A 53 -6.05 -5.60 3.94
N PHE A 54 -5.97 -4.54 4.77
CA PHE A 54 -6.98 -3.47 4.77
C PHE A 54 -6.45 -2.14 4.22
N LEU A 55 -7.32 -1.34 3.59
CA LEU A 55 -7.14 0.09 3.29
C LEU A 55 -8.15 0.87 4.13
N GLN A 56 -7.65 1.82 4.89
CA GLN A 56 -8.46 2.72 5.70
C GLN A 56 -8.24 4.17 5.26
N PRO A 57 -9.07 4.71 4.36
CA PRO A 57 -9.05 6.13 4.06
C PRO A 57 -9.48 6.91 5.31
N LYS A 58 -8.60 7.79 5.82
CA LYS A 58 -8.84 8.63 7.00
C LYS A 58 -8.85 10.10 6.62
N LYS A 59 -9.93 10.78 7.00
CA LYS A 59 -10.03 12.24 6.84
C LYS A 59 -9.05 12.97 7.72
N GLY A 60 -8.37 13.97 7.16
CA GLY A 60 -7.46 14.85 7.89
C GLY A 60 -6.21 14.16 8.42
N LEU A 61 -5.93 12.92 7.99
CA LEU A 61 -4.64 12.29 8.20
C LEU A 61 -3.61 12.96 7.29
N ASP A 62 -2.46 13.33 7.81
CA ASP A 62 -1.34 13.78 6.98
C ASP A 62 -0.49 12.56 6.60
N GLY A 63 -0.27 12.32 5.31
CA GLY A 63 0.42 11.12 4.82
C GLY A 63 -0.37 9.82 5.00
N GLY A 64 0.30 8.80 5.54
CA GLY A 64 -0.27 7.47 5.78
C GLY A 64 0.46 6.72 6.89
N PHE A 65 -0.05 5.53 7.21
CA PHE A 65 0.56 4.55 8.09
C PHE A 65 0.36 3.15 7.53
N GLY A 66 1.46 2.49 7.18
CA GLY A 66 1.48 1.10 6.74
C GLY A 66 1.79 0.13 7.88
N TYR A 67 1.19 -1.05 7.79
CA TYR A 67 1.28 -2.15 8.74
C TYR A 67 1.40 -3.48 7.99
N ASP A 68 1.88 -4.53 8.68
CA ASP A 68 1.98 -5.88 8.11
C ASP A 68 0.64 -6.45 7.58
N TYR A 69 -0.49 -5.87 8.02
CA TYR A 69 -1.85 -6.31 7.72
C TYR A 69 -2.70 -5.23 7.03
N GLY A 70 -2.12 -4.11 6.57
CA GLY A 70 -2.87 -3.05 5.90
C GLY A 70 -2.29 -1.66 6.03
N GLN A 71 -3.07 -0.66 5.67
CA GLN A 71 -2.64 0.74 5.67
C GLN A 71 -3.79 1.68 5.95
N ALA A 72 -3.49 2.76 6.65
CA ALA A 72 -4.36 3.93 6.76
C ALA A 72 -3.74 5.07 5.94
N VAL A 73 -4.53 5.76 5.11
CA VAL A 73 -4.01 6.82 4.23
C VAL A 73 -4.89 8.05 4.27
N ASN A 74 -4.31 9.21 3.95
CA ASN A 74 -5.04 10.45 3.74
C ASN A 74 -6.15 10.24 2.70
N GLN A 75 -7.40 10.39 3.13
CA GLN A 75 -8.56 10.20 2.26
C GLN A 75 -8.63 11.27 1.18
N GLU A 76 -8.37 12.52 1.52
CA GLU A 76 -8.45 13.65 0.61
C GLU A 76 -7.44 13.52 -0.54
N ASP A 77 -6.19 13.17 -0.25
CA ASP A 77 -5.14 12.93 -1.24
C ASP A 77 -5.47 11.73 -2.13
N MET A 78 -5.89 10.61 -1.53
CA MET A 78 -6.27 9.41 -2.26
C MET A 78 -7.39 9.70 -3.28
N LEU A 79 -8.44 10.41 -2.86
CA LEU A 79 -9.55 10.74 -3.74
C LEU A 79 -9.18 11.78 -4.81
N ALA A 80 -8.29 12.72 -4.49
CA ALA A 80 -7.81 13.71 -5.44
C ALA A 80 -6.97 13.07 -6.57
N ASN A 81 -6.24 12.01 -6.26
CA ASN A 81 -5.34 11.32 -7.19
C ASN A 81 -5.87 9.99 -7.71
N ILE A 82 -7.15 9.66 -7.49
CA ILE A 82 -7.75 8.35 -7.82
C ILE A 82 -7.67 7.97 -9.31
N ASP A 83 -7.59 8.97 -10.20
CA ASP A 83 -7.44 8.76 -11.65
C ASP A 83 -5.99 8.58 -12.08
N GLY A 84 -5.04 8.78 -11.17
CA GLY A 84 -3.61 8.63 -11.45
C GLY A 84 -3.23 7.18 -11.69
N ASP A 85 -2.16 6.97 -12.46
CA ASP A 85 -1.61 5.63 -12.70
C ASP A 85 -1.12 4.96 -11.41
N GLN A 86 -0.78 5.77 -10.39
CA GLN A 86 -0.32 5.33 -9.09
C GLN A 86 -0.82 6.27 -8.00
N LEU A 87 -1.25 5.70 -6.87
CA LEU A 87 -1.52 6.41 -5.62
C LEU A 87 -0.25 6.40 -4.76
N THR A 88 0.53 7.48 -4.78
CA THR A 88 1.88 7.52 -4.21
C THR A 88 1.91 7.17 -2.72
N ILE A 89 1.03 7.76 -1.90
CA ILE A 89 0.96 7.44 -0.46
C ILE A 89 0.65 5.97 -0.25
N ILE A 90 -0.37 5.44 -0.94
CA ILE A 90 -0.72 4.01 -0.87
C ILE A 90 0.47 3.12 -1.26
N ALA A 91 1.18 3.45 -2.34
CA ALA A 91 2.34 2.67 -2.77
C ALA A 91 3.49 2.70 -1.75
N HIS A 92 3.69 3.84 -1.08
CA HIS A 92 4.63 3.98 0.03
C HIS A 92 4.21 3.10 1.22
N GLU A 93 2.95 3.19 1.67
CA GLU A 93 2.46 2.43 2.83
C GLU A 93 2.46 0.91 2.59
N ILE A 94 2.28 0.46 1.34
CA ILE A 94 2.48 -0.95 0.97
C ILE A 94 3.91 -1.41 1.27
N GLY A 95 4.91 -0.55 1.11
CA GLY A 95 6.30 -0.84 1.43
C GLY A 95 6.50 -1.23 2.89
N HIS A 96 5.86 -0.53 3.82
CA HIS A 96 5.86 -0.89 5.23
C HIS A 96 5.19 -2.25 5.51
N GLY A 97 4.16 -2.62 4.74
CA GLY A 97 3.56 -3.97 4.79
C GLY A 97 4.51 -5.11 4.37
N PHE A 98 5.65 -4.77 3.75
CA PHE A 98 6.76 -5.69 3.49
C PHE A 98 7.96 -5.48 4.45
N GLY A 99 7.79 -4.68 5.49
CA GLY A 99 8.79 -4.41 6.52
C GLY A 99 9.88 -3.41 6.09
N LEU A 100 9.64 -2.61 5.05
CA LEU A 100 10.56 -1.53 4.68
C LEU A 100 10.37 -0.34 5.64
N PRO A 101 11.44 0.24 6.20
CA PRO A 101 11.34 1.45 7.00
C PRO A 101 11.31 2.70 6.11
N ASP A 102 11.00 3.85 6.72
CA ASP A 102 11.26 5.16 6.13
C ASP A 102 12.75 5.45 6.02
N PHE A 103 13.11 6.17 4.95
CA PHE A 103 14.47 6.62 4.67
C PHE A 103 14.52 8.14 4.49
N TYR A 104 13.81 8.86 5.35
CA TYR A 104 13.57 10.29 5.17
C TYR A 104 14.83 11.09 5.51
N GLU A 105 15.54 10.64 6.54
CA GLU A 105 16.76 11.26 7.01
C GLU A 105 18.01 10.51 6.54
N ALA A 106 19.13 11.24 6.42
CA ALA A 106 20.38 10.69 5.88
C ALA A 106 20.96 9.55 6.74
N ASN A 107 20.66 9.52 8.05
CA ASN A 107 21.08 8.47 8.97
C ASN A 107 20.18 7.21 8.93
N GLU A 108 19.02 7.29 8.29
CA GLU A 108 18.11 6.16 8.08
C GLU A 108 18.45 5.42 6.77
N GLN A 109 18.99 6.16 5.80
CA GLN A 109 19.40 5.65 4.50
C GLN A 109 20.58 4.67 4.62
N PRO A 110 20.61 3.58 3.84
CA PRO A 110 21.74 2.63 3.82
C PRO A 110 23.11 3.24 3.45
N GLY A 111 23.11 4.38 2.75
CA GLY A 111 24.30 5.08 2.30
C GLY A 111 23.97 6.44 1.68
N THR A 112 24.97 7.28 1.51
CA THR A 112 24.82 8.63 0.93
C THR A 112 24.44 8.62 -0.54
N ASP A 113 24.66 7.51 -1.24
CA ASP A 113 24.32 7.25 -2.63
C ASP A 113 23.01 6.45 -2.79
N PHE A 114 22.17 6.42 -1.74
CA PHE A 114 20.92 5.68 -1.78
C PHE A 114 19.96 6.22 -2.86
N PRO A 115 19.58 5.39 -3.85
CA PRO A 115 18.79 5.82 -5.01
C PRO A 115 17.38 6.25 -4.60
N ASN A 116 16.74 7.04 -5.46
CA ASN A 116 15.38 7.49 -5.25
C ASN A 116 14.39 6.31 -5.25
N CYS A 117 13.47 6.33 -4.29
CA CYS A 117 12.48 5.30 -4.05
C CYS A 117 11.30 5.92 -3.30
N LEU A 118 10.18 5.22 -3.23
CA LEU A 118 9.01 5.71 -2.51
C LEU A 118 9.28 5.85 -1.01
N MET A 119 10.10 4.96 -0.45
CA MET A 119 10.43 4.96 0.99
C MET A 119 11.34 6.13 1.41
N LYS A 120 11.87 6.90 0.45
CA LYS A 120 12.69 8.10 0.69
C LYS A 120 11.86 9.35 0.37
N ALA A 121 11.44 10.06 1.41
CA ALA A 121 10.49 11.18 1.34
C ALA A 121 10.79 12.15 0.19
N GLY A 122 9.79 12.36 -0.65
CA GLY A 122 9.82 13.32 -1.76
C GLY A 122 10.84 13.01 -2.87
N SER A 123 11.57 11.91 -2.80
CA SER A 123 12.60 11.59 -3.80
C SER A 123 12.03 11.00 -5.09
N SER A 124 10.84 10.40 -5.01
CA SER A 124 10.09 9.87 -6.15
C SER A 124 8.59 9.94 -5.88
N MET A 125 7.79 10.18 -6.92
CA MET A 125 6.32 10.09 -6.86
C MET A 125 5.78 8.81 -7.51
N THR A 126 6.66 8.01 -8.12
CA THR A 126 6.34 6.74 -8.79
C THR A 126 7.24 5.63 -8.28
N VAL A 127 6.78 4.38 -8.33
CA VAL A 127 7.62 3.20 -8.07
C VAL A 127 8.85 3.25 -8.98
N THR A 128 10.02 3.00 -8.41
CA THR A 128 11.30 2.95 -9.12
C THR A 128 11.92 1.55 -9.10
N ASP A 129 13.00 1.36 -9.84
CA ASP A 129 13.79 0.12 -9.78
C ASP A 129 14.35 -0.15 -8.37
N SER A 130 14.62 0.90 -7.59
CA SER A 130 15.08 0.77 -6.20
C SER A 130 14.01 0.12 -5.31
N ASP A 131 12.75 0.53 -5.46
CA ASP A 131 11.63 -0.09 -4.74
C ASP A 131 11.51 -1.58 -5.08
N GLY A 132 11.59 -1.92 -6.37
CA GLY A 132 11.57 -3.31 -6.83
C GLY A 132 12.76 -4.12 -6.34
N TRP A 133 13.96 -3.53 -6.27
CA TRP A 133 15.15 -4.16 -5.69
C TRP A 133 14.96 -4.45 -4.19
N MET A 134 14.46 -3.48 -3.41
CA MET A 134 14.22 -3.65 -1.97
C MET A 134 13.22 -4.79 -1.70
N LEU A 135 12.10 -4.83 -2.41
CA LEU A 135 11.12 -5.92 -2.27
C LEU A 135 11.70 -7.29 -2.64
N ARG A 136 12.57 -7.35 -3.66
CA ARG A 136 13.28 -8.59 -4.02
C ARG A 136 14.22 -9.04 -2.90
N ARG A 137 14.93 -8.10 -2.25
CA ARG A 137 15.80 -8.41 -1.10
C ARG A 137 15.00 -8.93 0.10
N VAL A 138 13.84 -8.34 0.37
CA VAL A 138 12.90 -8.86 1.38
C VAL A 138 12.49 -10.29 1.03
N LEU A 139 12.06 -10.54 -0.20
CA LEU A 139 11.68 -11.89 -0.65
C LEU A 139 12.83 -12.88 -0.50
N GLU A 140 14.04 -12.56 -0.95
CA GLU A 140 15.22 -13.43 -0.83
C GLU A 140 15.51 -13.82 0.62
N HIS A 141 15.36 -12.88 1.55
CA HIS A 141 15.58 -13.13 2.97
C HIS A 141 14.48 -13.99 3.62
N LEU A 142 13.23 -13.82 3.17
CA LEU A 142 12.10 -14.58 3.69
C LEU A 142 11.93 -15.94 2.98
N LYS A 143 12.45 -16.11 1.78
CA LYS A 143 12.26 -17.30 0.94
C LYS A 143 12.54 -18.62 1.67
N PRO A 144 13.62 -18.76 2.47
CA PRO A 144 13.89 -20.01 3.19
C PRO A 144 12.85 -20.39 4.24
N ARG A 145 11.96 -19.47 4.64
CA ARG A 145 10.88 -19.72 5.61
C ARG A 145 9.68 -20.45 4.99
N TYR A 146 9.60 -20.50 3.66
CA TYR A 146 8.47 -21.07 2.94
C TYR A 146 8.90 -22.22 2.04
N ASN A 147 7.98 -23.15 1.80
CA ASN A 147 8.16 -24.24 0.86
C ASN A 147 7.44 -23.89 -0.45
N PHE A 148 8.16 -23.25 -1.37
CA PHE A 148 7.67 -22.90 -2.71
C PHE A 148 7.61 -24.10 -3.65
#